data_AF-A0A956FKI8-F1
#
_entry.id   AF-A0A956FKI8-F1
#
_cell.length_a   1.000
_cell.length_b   1.000
_cell.length_c   1.000
_cell.angle_alpha   90.00
_cell.angle_beta   90.00
_cell.angle_gamma   90.00
#
_symmetry.space_group_name_H-M   'P 1'
#
loop_
_entity.id
_entity.type
_entity.pdbx_description
1 polymer ?
#
loop_
_entity_poly.entity_id
_entity_poly.type
_entity_poly.pdbx_seq_one_letter_code
_entity_poly.pdbx_strand_id
1 'polypeptide(L)'
;AAGGAAEGGTAAVERPAPRAARSRATAGASAPEPASATSDLTAELALIKEATLAKQEGRTEAGLAALQRHVQRFPSGTLADERRVLRAELLCVAGRRDEARAEARAFLRQHAGSALSGRMRRACPEGG
;
A
#
# COMPACT_ATOMS: atom_id res chain seq x y z
N ALA A 1 77.52 -24.62 -12.46
CA ALA A 1 76.27 -24.59 -13.24
C ALA A 1 75.18 -25.23 -12.40
N ALA A 2 74.00 -24.57 -12.34
CA ALA A 2 72.72 -25.01 -11.76
C ALA A 2 72.76 -25.40 -10.26
N GLY A 3 72.04 -24.75 -9.35
CA GLY A 3 70.57 -24.68 -9.32
C GLY A 3 70.05 -25.93 -8.59
N GLY A 4 69.24 -25.88 -7.54
CA GLY A 4 68.48 -24.82 -6.91
C GLY A 4 67.51 -25.50 -5.91
N ALA A 5 67.01 -24.71 -4.95
CA ALA A 5 65.71 -24.77 -4.28
C ALA A 5 65.28 -26.07 -3.54
N ALA A 6 64.39 -26.08 -2.55
CA ALA A 6 63.87 -25.14 -1.56
C ALA A 6 62.77 -25.97 -0.84
N GLU A 7 62.85 -26.18 0.47
CA GLU A 7 61.78 -26.84 1.23
C GLU A 7 61.58 -26.15 2.59
N GLY A 8 60.31 -26.04 2.99
CA GLY A 8 59.85 -25.58 4.31
C GLY A 8 59.72 -24.06 4.39
N GLY A 9 58.55 -23.46 4.63
CA GLY A 9 57.39 -23.94 5.37
C GLY A 9 57.12 -22.93 6.48
N THR A 10 55.91 -22.38 6.51
CA THR A 10 55.07 -21.97 7.66
C THR A 10 54.27 -20.70 7.37
N ALA A 11 53.02 -20.78 7.81
CA ALA A 11 51.97 -19.80 7.62
C ALA A 11 52.20 -18.53 8.45
N ALA A 12 51.79 -17.40 7.88
CA ALA A 12 51.40 -16.22 8.63
C ALA A 12 50.11 -15.66 8.02
N VAL A 13 49.00 -15.85 8.74
CA VAL A 13 47.73 -15.16 8.51
C VAL A 13 47.95 -13.70 8.91
N GLU A 14 47.82 -12.79 7.94
CA GLU A 14 47.81 -11.35 8.21
C GLU A 14 46.52 -10.74 7.65
N ARG A 15 45.65 -10.29 8.56
CA ARG A 15 44.49 -9.43 8.27
C ARG A 15 44.91 -7.98 8.42
N PRO A 16 44.60 -7.11 7.45
CA PRO A 16 44.38 -5.70 7.77
C PRO A 16 42.94 -5.23 7.52
N ALA A 17 42.62 -4.22 8.31
CA ALA A 17 41.35 -3.56 8.64
C ALA A 17 40.60 -2.85 7.49
N PRO A 18 39.32 -2.47 7.71
CA PRO A 18 38.46 -1.87 6.69
C PRO A 18 38.87 -0.43 6.38
N ARG A 19 39.01 -0.11 5.09
CA ARG A 19 39.30 1.27 4.67
C ARG A 19 38.02 2.08 4.57
N ALA A 20 37.81 2.85 5.65
CA ALA A 20 37.27 4.20 5.72
C ALA A 20 36.31 4.68 4.61
N ALA A 21 35.12 5.02 5.10
CA ALA A 21 34.15 5.95 4.55
C ALA A 21 34.73 7.02 3.62
N ARG A 22 34.11 7.16 2.45
CA ARG A 22 33.97 8.44 1.78
C ARG A 22 32.49 8.70 1.57
N SER A 23 31.97 9.55 2.44
CA SER A 23 30.75 10.30 2.28
C SER A 23 30.64 10.84 0.85
N ARG A 24 29.52 10.59 0.19
CA ARG A 24 28.99 11.55 -0.76
C ARG A 24 27.47 11.52 -0.74
N ALA A 25 26.96 12.61 -0.18
CA ALA A 25 25.61 13.11 -0.30
C ALA A 25 24.53 12.18 0.28
N THR A 26 23.99 12.62 1.41
CA THR A 26 22.54 12.82 1.53
C THR A 26 21.97 13.15 0.14
N ALA A 27 21.50 12.13 -0.58
CA ALA A 27 20.62 12.33 -1.71
C ALA A 27 19.46 13.10 -1.09
N GLY A 28 19.41 14.38 -1.46
CA GLY A 28 18.54 15.35 -0.85
C GLY A 28 17.14 14.80 -0.78
N ALA A 29 16.44 15.18 0.27
CA ALA A 29 15.01 15.34 0.20
C ALA A 29 14.71 16.32 -0.95
N SER A 30 14.73 15.81 -2.19
CA SER A 30 13.90 16.35 -3.24
C SER A 30 12.49 16.06 -2.76
N ALA A 31 11.89 17.07 -2.14
CA ALA A 31 10.44 17.09 -1.98
C ALA A 31 9.85 16.72 -3.34
N PRO A 32 9.04 15.65 -3.45
CA PRO A 32 8.44 15.30 -4.72
C PRO A 32 7.66 16.51 -5.22
N GLU A 33 7.97 16.95 -6.44
CA GLU A 33 7.25 18.01 -7.12
C GLU A 33 5.74 17.69 -7.18
N PRO A 34 4.87 18.70 -7.21
CA PRO A 34 3.41 18.54 -7.21
C PRO A 34 2.87 17.68 -8.37
N ALA A 35 3.65 17.51 -9.44
CA ALA A 35 3.29 16.67 -10.59
C ALA A 35 3.12 15.18 -10.20
N SER A 36 3.99 14.64 -9.34
CA SER A 36 3.88 13.25 -8.89
C SER A 36 2.66 13.04 -8.00
N ALA A 37 2.41 13.94 -7.05
CA ALA A 37 1.24 13.87 -6.18
C ALA A 37 -0.09 13.96 -6.96
N THR A 38 -0.14 14.81 -8.00
CA THR A 38 -1.31 14.92 -8.89
C THR A 38 -1.52 13.67 -9.73
N SER A 39 -0.42 13.08 -10.24
CA SER A 39 -0.46 11.83 -11.00
C SER A 39 -0.96 10.66 -10.12
N ASP A 40 -0.47 10.58 -8.89
CA ASP A 40 -0.86 9.55 -7.92
C ASP A 40 -2.35 9.66 -7.56
N LEU A 41 -2.85 10.86 -7.28
CA LEU A 41 -4.27 11.07 -7.01
C LEU A 41 -5.15 10.69 -8.21
N THR A 42 -4.71 11.02 -9.43
CA THR A 42 -5.43 10.65 -10.66
C THR A 42 -5.50 9.13 -10.83
N ALA A 43 -4.39 8.43 -10.56
CA ALA A 43 -4.32 6.98 -10.63
C ALA A 43 -5.12 6.29 -9.51
N GLU A 44 -5.13 6.87 -8.31
CA GLU A 44 -5.93 6.40 -7.18
C GLU A 44 -7.43 6.55 -7.48
N LEU A 45 -7.84 7.72 -7.98
CA LEU A 45 -9.21 8.02 -8.37
C LEU A 45 -9.72 7.09 -9.48
N ALA A 46 -8.86 6.68 -10.41
CA ALA A 46 -9.23 5.73 -11.46
C ALA A 46 -9.69 4.38 -10.88
N LEU A 47 -9.01 3.87 -9.85
CA LEU A 47 -9.39 2.62 -9.18
C LEU A 47 -10.68 2.76 -8.36
N ILE A 48 -10.88 3.90 -7.69
CA ILE A 48 -12.12 4.20 -6.98
C ILE A 48 -13.30 4.29 -7.94
N LYS A 49 -13.12 4.95 -9.10
CA LYS A 49 -14.14 5.04 -10.15
C LYS A 49 -14.49 3.67 -10.72
N GLU A 50 -13.47 2.85 -11.00
CA GLU A 50 -13.69 1.48 -11.49
C GLU A 50 -14.51 0.65 -10.49
N ALA A 51 -14.15 0.68 -9.20
CA ALA A 51 -14.92 -0.01 -8.17
C ALA A 51 -16.36 0.52 -8.03
N THR A 52 -16.55 1.83 -8.21
CA THR A 52 -17.86 2.47 -8.15
C THR A 52 -18.74 2.01 -9.31
N LEU A 53 -18.21 2.01 -10.53
CA LEU A 53 -18.93 1.52 -11.72
C LEU A 53 -19.29 0.03 -11.57
N ALA A 54 -18.32 -0.79 -11.15
CA ALA A 54 -18.57 -2.21 -10.91
C ALA A 54 -19.68 -2.46 -9.88
N LYS A 55 -19.76 -1.65 -8.81
CA LYS A 55 -20.87 -1.69 -7.85
C LYS A 55 -22.21 -1.37 -8.52
N GLN A 56 -22.28 -0.30 -9.30
CA GLN A 56 -23.51 0.11 -9.99
C GLN A 56 -23.99 -0.93 -11.01
N GLU A 57 -23.07 -1.66 -11.61
CA GLU A 57 -23.35 -2.72 -12.59
C GLU A 57 -23.59 -4.11 -11.94
N GLY A 58 -23.56 -4.20 -10.61
CA GLY A 58 -23.69 -5.48 -9.90
C GLY A 58 -22.49 -6.44 -10.06
N ARG A 59 -21.36 -5.96 -10.59
CA ARG A 59 -20.11 -6.72 -10.76
C ARG A 59 -19.27 -6.68 -9.49
N THR A 60 -19.84 -7.18 -8.40
CA THR A 60 -19.29 -6.99 -7.06
C THR A 60 -17.85 -7.50 -6.89
N GLU A 61 -17.54 -8.66 -7.46
CA GLU A 61 -16.17 -9.22 -7.43
C GLU A 61 -15.16 -8.34 -8.16
N ALA A 62 -15.53 -7.78 -9.32
CA ALA A 62 -14.68 -6.83 -10.04
C ALA A 62 -14.43 -5.56 -9.22
N GLY A 63 -15.46 -5.07 -8.53
CA GLY A 63 -15.34 -3.93 -7.62
C GLY A 63 -14.36 -4.21 -6.48
N LEU A 64 -14.48 -5.36 -5.82
CA LEU A 64 -13.56 -5.76 -4.75
C LEU A 64 -12.12 -5.92 -5.26
N ALA A 65 -11.92 -6.47 -6.46
CA ALA A 65 -10.60 -6.58 -7.08
C ALA A 65 -9.96 -5.21 -7.39
N ALA A 66 -10.75 -4.23 -7.85
CA ALA A 66 -10.29 -2.86 -8.05
C ALA A 66 -9.82 -2.21 -6.74
N LEU A 67 -10.59 -2.39 -5.66
CA LEU A 67 -10.20 -1.90 -4.33
C LEU A 67 -8.93 -2.62 -3.81
N GLN A 68 -8.77 -3.90 -4.09
CA GLN A 68 -7.58 -4.64 -3.70
C GLN A 68 -6.32 -4.15 -4.45
N ARG A 69 -6.43 -3.80 -5.73
CA ARG A 69 -5.34 -3.13 -6.47
C ARG A 69 -5.00 -1.77 -5.87
N HIS A 70 -6.01 -1.03 -5.41
CA HIS A 70 -5.79 0.23 -4.71
C HIS A 70 -5.04 0.04 -3.38
N VAL A 71 -5.34 -1.00 -2.59
CA VAL A 71 -4.55 -1.31 -1.38
C VAL A 71 -3.09 -1.57 -1.70
N GLN A 72 -2.83 -2.36 -2.75
CA GLN A 72 -1.46 -2.73 -3.14
C GLN A 72 -0.66 -1.54 -3.65
N ARG A 73 -1.28 -0.67 -4.46
CA ARG A 73 -0.59 0.47 -5.09
C ARG A 73 -0.57 1.72 -4.21
N PHE A 74 -1.61 1.93 -3.42
CA PHE A 74 -1.82 3.12 -2.58
C PHE A 74 -2.27 2.68 -1.17
N PRO A 75 -1.41 2.02 -0.37
CA PRO A 75 -1.78 1.53 0.96
C PRO A 75 -2.23 2.69 1.86
N SER A 76 -1.49 3.80 1.82
CA SER A 76 -1.74 5.06 2.54
C SER A 76 -2.17 6.21 1.62
N GLY A 77 -2.88 5.89 0.54
CA GLY A 77 -3.34 6.88 -0.45
C GLY A 77 -4.37 7.87 0.11
N THR A 78 -4.61 8.96 -0.63
CA THR A 78 -5.49 10.07 -0.22
C THR A 78 -6.96 9.61 -0.15
N LEU A 79 -7.34 8.63 -0.97
CA LEU A 79 -8.69 8.07 -1.07
C LEU A 79 -8.83 6.75 -0.28
N ALA A 80 -7.93 6.48 0.66
CA ALA A 80 -7.99 5.30 1.52
C ALA A 80 -9.32 5.17 2.27
N ASP A 81 -9.88 6.26 2.78
CA ASP A 81 -11.17 6.25 3.49
C ASP A 81 -12.34 5.98 2.54
N GLU A 82 -12.31 6.57 1.35
CA GLU A 82 -13.31 6.35 0.30
C GLU A 82 -13.34 4.88 -0.14
N ARG A 83 -12.15 4.27 -0.31
CA ARG A 83 -11.98 2.83 -0.54
C ARG A 83 -12.66 1.99 0.54
N ARG A 84 -12.52 2.36 1.82
CA ARG A 84 -13.12 1.59 2.93
C ARG A 84 -14.64 1.65 2.90
N VAL A 85 -15.23 2.83 2.65
CA VAL A 85 -16.68 2.98 2.49
C VAL A 85 -17.18 2.14 1.33
N LEU A 86 -16.52 2.23 0.17
CA LEU A 86 -16.93 1.49 -1.02
C LEU A 86 -16.77 -0.03 -0.85
N ARG A 87 -15.76 -0.48 -0.10
CA ARG A 87 -15.59 -1.90 0.27
C ARG A 87 -16.78 -2.38 1.11
N ALA A 88 -17.19 -1.63 2.12
CA ALA A 88 -18.34 -2.00 2.95
C ALA A 88 -19.64 -2.09 2.13
N GLU A 89 -19.86 -1.16 1.20
CA GLU A 89 -21.02 -1.19 0.29
C GLU A 89 -20.98 -2.43 -0.63
N LEU A 90 -19.84 -2.71 -1.26
CA LEU A 90 -19.67 -3.89 -2.13
C LEU A 90 -19.85 -5.20 -1.35
N LEU A 91 -19.28 -5.31 -0.16
CA LEU A 91 -19.47 -6.48 0.71
C LEU A 91 -20.96 -6.68 1.06
N CYS A 92 -21.69 -5.59 1.32
CA CYS A 92 -23.12 -5.70 1.60
C CYS A 92 -23.91 -6.21 0.39
N VAL A 93 -23.64 -5.67 -0.80
CA VAL A 93 -24.28 -6.12 -2.05
C VAL A 93 -23.88 -7.56 -2.40
N ALA A 94 -22.68 -8.02 -2.01
CA ALA A 94 -22.25 -9.41 -2.14
C ALA A 94 -22.97 -10.39 -1.18
N GLY A 95 -23.83 -9.91 -0.28
CA GLY A 95 -24.40 -10.72 0.80
C GLY A 95 -23.42 -11.00 1.95
N ARG A 96 -22.18 -10.48 1.90
CA ARG A 96 -21.14 -10.61 2.93
C ARG A 96 -21.35 -9.58 4.05
N ARG A 97 -22.55 -9.60 4.64
CA ARG A 97 -23.04 -8.54 5.54
C ARG A 97 -22.22 -8.42 6.82
N ASP A 98 -21.78 -9.53 7.40
CA ASP A 98 -20.98 -9.51 8.63
C ASP A 98 -19.65 -8.79 8.43
N GLU A 99 -19.00 -9.03 7.29
CA GLU A 99 -17.76 -8.34 6.91
C GLU A 99 -18.01 -6.85 6.65
N ALA A 100 -19.10 -6.51 5.94
CA ALA A 100 -19.49 -5.13 5.70
C ALA A 100 -19.71 -4.37 7.04
N ARG A 101 -20.40 -4.99 7.99
CA ARG A 101 -20.67 -4.42 9.32
C ARG A 101 -19.41 -4.34 10.17
N ALA A 102 -18.50 -5.31 10.07
CA ALA A 102 -17.20 -5.25 10.74
C ALA A 102 -16.37 -4.06 10.22
N GLU A 103 -16.31 -3.87 8.90
CA GLU A 103 -15.62 -2.73 8.27
C GLU A 103 -16.23 -1.40 8.70
N ALA A 104 -17.57 -1.28 8.65
CA ALA A 104 -18.28 -0.07 9.03
C ALA A 104 -18.04 0.29 10.51
N ARG A 105 -18.12 -0.69 11.43
CA ARG A 105 -17.82 -0.47 12.85
C ARG A 105 -16.38 -0.04 13.06
N ALA A 106 -15.42 -0.66 12.37
CA ALA A 106 -14.01 -0.31 12.48
C ALA A 106 -13.73 1.12 11.99
N PHE A 107 -14.35 1.52 10.87
CA PHE A 107 -14.24 2.87 10.33
C PHE A 107 -14.88 3.90 11.25
N LEU A 108 -16.11 3.68 11.72
CA LEU A 108 -16.82 4.64 12.55
C LEU A 108 -16.17 4.86 13.91
N ARG A 109 -15.41 3.89 14.45
CA ARG A 109 -14.58 4.11 15.65
C ARG A 109 -13.43 5.07 15.41
N GLN A 110 -12.89 5.11 14.20
CA GLN A 110 -11.70 5.89 13.84
C GLN A 110 -12.06 7.24 13.20
N HIS A 111 -13.18 7.33 12.48
CA HIS A 111 -13.54 8.46 11.64
C HIS A 111 -14.94 9.04 11.98
N ALA A 112 -15.39 8.94 13.24
CA ALA A 112 -16.75 9.28 13.66
C ALA A 112 -17.27 10.67 13.22
N GLY A 113 -16.38 11.67 13.11
CA GLY A 113 -16.69 13.03 12.66
C GLY A 113 -16.41 13.33 11.18
N SER A 114 -15.95 12.35 10.40
CA SER A 114 -15.68 12.52 8.97
C SER A 114 -16.98 12.66 8.16
N ALA A 115 -16.93 13.42 7.07
CA ALA A 115 -18.03 13.55 6.10
C ALA A 115 -18.50 12.18 5.57
N LEU A 116 -17.62 11.17 5.56
CA LEU A 116 -17.91 9.82 5.12
C LEU A 116 -18.68 8.96 6.14
N SER A 117 -18.75 9.38 7.41
CA SER A 117 -19.42 8.59 8.45
C SER A 117 -20.91 8.38 8.18
N GLY A 118 -21.61 9.38 7.64
CA GLY A 118 -23.02 9.25 7.28
C GLY A 118 -23.24 8.20 6.19
N ARG A 119 -22.37 8.20 5.17
CA ARG A 119 -22.40 7.20 4.11
C ARG A 119 -22.03 5.82 4.62
N MET A 120 -20.99 5.71 5.45
CA MET A 120 -20.57 4.44 6.05
C MET A 120 -21.67 3.78 6.88
N ARG A 121 -22.44 4.56 7.66
CA ARG A 121 -23.60 4.03 8.42
C ARG A 121 -24.69 3.45 7.52
N ARG A 122 -24.79 3.93 6.29
CA ARG A 122 -25.76 3.47 5.28
C ARG A 122 -25.22 2.36 4.38
N ALA A 123 -23.92 2.05 4.47
CA ALA A 123 -23.26 1.09 3.59
C ALA A 123 -23.85 -0.32 3.68
N CYS A 124 -24.30 -0.72 4.86
CA CYS A 124 -25.05 -1.96 5.05
C CYS A 124 -26.09 -1.82 6.17
N PRO A 125 -27.37 -1.54 5.85
CA PRO A 125 -28.41 -1.39 6.86
C PRO A 125 -28.70 -2.71 7.58
N GLU A 126 -29.19 -2.63 8.81
CA GLU A 126 -29.35 -3.80 9.68
C GLU A 126 -30.46 -4.77 9.20
N GLY A 127 -31.42 -4.33 8.38
CA GLY A 127 -32.59 -5.13 7.98
C GLY A 127 -32.84 -5.18 6.47
N GLY A 128 -32.31 -6.20 5.80
CA GLY A 128 -32.67 -6.56 4.42
C GLY A 128 -32.42 -8.03 4.19
#